data_AF-A0A7K3H307-F1
#
_entry.id   AF-A0A7K3H307-F1
#
_cell.length_a   1.000
_cell.length_b   1.000
_cell.length_c   1.000
_cell.angle_alpha   90.00
_cell.angle_beta   90.00
_cell.angle_gamma   90.00
#
_symmetry.space_group_name_H-M   'P 1'
#
loop_
_entity.id
_entity.type
_entity.pdbx_description
1 polymer ?
#
loop_
_entity_poly.entity_id
_entity_poly.type
_entity_poly.pdbx_seq_one_letter_code
_entity_poly.pdbx_strand_id
1 'polypeptide(L)'
;AHGRLLWVEGHPATRRRAGRMNFVPGARWAESAVGTNAPGTAISVGRPVQVFTAEHFIRRVQPWTCAAAPVHDPRTGRVLGAVDITGGDGLAHPHSLGFVQAVARAAETQLALLAPEAPAGEAAELTALGRDEALLSADGRRVRLSRRHSEIIVLLAQHPEGLTGDELLCALYEDETVPPVTLRAELARLRGIVGPGRLASRPYRLTLPVESDAAVVERRLRAGAVTGAATAYAGPLLPGSQA
;
A
#
# COMPACT_ATOMS: atom_id res chain seq x y z
N ALA A 1 -10.18 1.92 2.30
CA ALA A 1 -11.40 2.60 1.81
C ALA A 1 -12.65 1.74 2.03
N HIS A 2 -13.84 2.33 2.21
CA HIS A 2 -15.09 1.59 2.52
C HIS A 2 -16.00 1.30 1.32
N GLY A 3 -15.54 1.57 0.09
CA GLY A 3 -16.33 1.37 -1.13
C GLY A 3 -17.60 2.21 -1.19
N ARG A 4 -17.63 3.43 -0.61
CA ARG A 4 -18.78 4.33 -0.73
C ARG A 4 -18.59 5.24 -1.94
N LEU A 5 -19.60 5.33 -2.80
CA LEU A 5 -19.59 6.27 -3.92
C LEU A 5 -19.67 7.70 -3.37
N LEU A 6 -18.62 8.49 -3.57
CA LEU A 6 -18.58 9.88 -3.11
C LEU A 6 -19.20 10.83 -4.14
N TRP A 7 -18.99 10.52 -5.42
CA TRP A 7 -19.41 11.35 -6.53
C TRP A 7 -19.61 10.48 -7.78
N VAL A 8 -20.57 10.85 -8.62
CA VAL A 8 -20.94 10.13 -9.85
C VAL A 8 -21.29 11.15 -10.93
N GLU A 9 -20.46 11.23 -11.97
CA GLU A 9 -20.65 12.09 -13.15
C GLU A 9 -20.70 11.26 -14.44
N GLY A 10 -21.29 11.85 -15.49
CA GLY A 10 -21.42 11.25 -16.81
C GLY A 10 -22.71 11.66 -17.51
N HIS A 11 -22.96 11.06 -18.67
CA HIS A 11 -24.12 11.37 -19.50
C HIS A 11 -25.45 11.17 -18.73
N PRO A 12 -26.41 12.12 -18.77
CA PRO A 12 -27.63 12.07 -17.95
C PRO A 12 -28.45 10.79 -18.10
N ALA A 13 -28.54 10.24 -19.31
CA ALA A 13 -29.25 8.99 -19.56
C ALA A 13 -28.57 7.79 -18.89
N THR A 14 -27.23 7.74 -18.95
CA THR A 14 -26.43 6.68 -18.30
C THR A 14 -26.55 6.76 -16.79
N ARG A 15 -26.46 7.96 -16.21
CA ARG A 15 -26.64 8.18 -14.76
C ARG A 15 -28.03 7.76 -14.29
N ARG A 16 -29.10 8.10 -15.03
CA ARG A 16 -30.46 7.63 -14.73
C ARG A 16 -30.57 6.11 -14.77
N ARG A 17 -29.93 5.45 -15.74
CA ARG A 17 -29.91 3.99 -15.85
C ARG A 17 -29.11 3.36 -14.70
N ALA A 18 -27.96 3.93 -14.35
CA ALA A 18 -27.11 3.49 -13.24
C ALA A 18 -27.79 3.65 -11.87
N GLY A 19 -28.63 4.67 -11.72
CA GLY A 19 -29.48 4.84 -10.53
C GLY A 19 -30.40 3.64 -10.26
N ARG A 20 -30.82 2.90 -11.29
CA ARG A 20 -31.67 1.69 -11.13
C ARG A 20 -30.95 0.53 -10.44
N MET A 21 -29.62 0.54 -10.43
CA MET A 21 -28.80 -0.41 -9.66
C MET A 21 -28.24 0.20 -8.37
N ASN A 22 -28.76 1.35 -7.91
CA ASN A 22 -28.26 2.08 -6.74
C ASN A 22 -26.80 2.57 -6.89
N PHE A 23 -26.37 2.86 -8.13
CA PHE A 23 -25.06 3.47 -8.39
C PHE A 23 -25.17 5.01 -8.29
N VAL A 24 -25.34 5.49 -7.06
CA VAL A 24 -25.57 6.90 -6.72
C VAL A 24 -24.64 7.36 -5.60
N PRO A 25 -24.34 8.67 -5.48
CA PRO A 25 -23.58 9.20 -4.35
C PRO A 25 -24.19 8.76 -3.01
N GLY A 26 -23.33 8.38 -2.06
CA GLY A 26 -23.69 7.84 -0.76
C GLY A 26 -23.90 6.33 -0.71
N ALA A 27 -24.13 5.65 -1.85
CA ALA A 27 -24.33 4.21 -1.88
C ALA A 27 -23.05 3.44 -1.53
N ARG A 28 -23.20 2.32 -0.81
CA ARG A 28 -22.09 1.42 -0.45
C ARG A 28 -21.96 0.31 -1.49
N TRP A 29 -20.83 0.31 -2.18
CA TRP A 29 -20.39 -0.61 -3.24
C TRP A 29 -19.15 -1.42 -2.84
N ALA A 30 -18.86 -1.54 -1.54
CA ALA A 30 -17.86 -2.49 -1.07
C ALA A 30 -18.17 -3.91 -1.55
N GLU A 31 -17.14 -4.68 -1.94
CA GLU A 31 -17.29 -6.06 -2.38
C GLU A 31 -17.99 -6.93 -1.33
N SER A 32 -17.70 -6.71 -0.04
CA SER A 32 -18.38 -7.39 1.07
C SER A 32 -19.87 -7.06 1.23
N ALA A 33 -20.38 -6.02 0.56
CA ALA A 33 -21.78 -5.61 0.62
C ALA A 33 -22.55 -5.94 -0.67
N VAL A 34 -21.90 -5.86 -1.83
CA VAL A 34 -22.54 -5.98 -3.16
C VAL A 34 -22.07 -7.23 -3.91
N GLY A 35 -21.08 -7.95 -3.40
CA GLY A 35 -20.36 -9.00 -4.12
C GLY A 35 -19.44 -8.41 -5.18
N THR A 36 -18.88 -9.26 -6.05
CA THR A 36 -17.95 -8.85 -7.12
C THR A 36 -18.49 -7.68 -7.93
N ASN A 37 -17.76 -6.57 -7.91
CA ASN A 37 -18.05 -5.34 -8.64
C ASN A 37 -16.76 -4.52 -8.78
N ALA A 38 -16.61 -3.74 -9.86
CA ALA A 38 -15.32 -3.08 -10.13
C ALA A 38 -14.81 -2.16 -8.99
N PRO A 39 -15.55 -1.15 -8.50
CA PRO A 39 -15.00 -0.23 -7.48
C PRO A 39 -14.72 -0.93 -6.14
N GLY A 40 -15.59 -1.85 -5.71
CA GLY A 40 -15.42 -2.63 -4.49
C GLY A 40 -14.25 -3.59 -4.57
N THR A 41 -14.17 -4.36 -5.66
CA THR A 41 -13.10 -5.33 -5.88
C THR A 41 -11.76 -4.62 -6.06
N ALA A 42 -11.67 -3.50 -6.82
CA ALA A 42 -10.44 -2.71 -6.96
C ALA A 42 -9.84 -2.28 -5.62
N ILE A 43 -10.69 -1.85 -4.68
CA ILE A 43 -10.30 -1.47 -3.32
C ILE A 43 -9.84 -2.70 -2.53
N SER A 44 -10.57 -3.80 -2.65
CA SER A 44 -10.32 -5.06 -1.94
C SER A 44 -8.98 -5.69 -2.35
N VAL A 45 -8.71 -5.75 -3.66
CA VAL A 45 -7.49 -6.36 -4.21
C VAL A 45 -6.30 -5.40 -4.32
N GLY A 46 -6.51 -4.10 -4.11
CA GLY A 46 -5.46 -3.08 -4.20
C GLY A 46 -4.84 -2.95 -5.60
N ARG A 47 -5.52 -3.39 -6.65
CA ARG A 47 -5.06 -3.31 -8.04
C ARG A 47 -6.20 -2.96 -9.01
N PRO A 48 -5.89 -2.42 -10.20
CA PRO A 48 -6.90 -2.16 -11.22
C PRO A 48 -7.60 -3.44 -11.65
N VAL A 49 -8.91 -3.37 -11.84
CA VAL A 49 -9.75 -4.49 -12.28
C VAL A 49 -10.74 -4.03 -13.34
N GLN A 50 -11.11 -4.97 -14.21
CA GLN A 50 -12.25 -4.83 -15.11
C GLN A 50 -13.23 -5.96 -14.78
N VAL A 51 -14.50 -5.62 -14.66
CA VAL A 51 -15.58 -6.56 -14.35
C VAL A 51 -16.59 -6.49 -15.48
N PHE A 52 -16.75 -7.60 -16.20
CA PHE A 52 -17.60 -7.73 -17.37
C PHE A 52 -18.90 -8.42 -17.01
N THR A 53 -20.02 -7.78 -17.33
CA THR A 53 -21.34 -8.41 -17.36
C THR A 53 -21.59 -9.41 -16.22
N ALA A 54 -21.66 -10.71 -16.52
CA ALA A 54 -21.91 -11.83 -15.61
C ALA A 54 -20.86 -12.03 -14.51
N GLU A 55 -19.68 -11.41 -14.59
CA GLU A 55 -18.70 -11.37 -13.50
C GLU A 55 -19.21 -10.55 -12.32
N HIS A 56 -20.18 -9.66 -12.53
CA HIS A 56 -20.90 -9.04 -11.42
C HIS A 56 -21.73 -10.07 -10.67
N PHE A 57 -21.51 -10.14 -9.35
CA PHE A 57 -22.22 -11.07 -8.49
C PHE A 57 -23.74 -10.82 -8.48
N ILE A 58 -24.16 -9.55 -8.44
CA ILE A 58 -25.58 -9.19 -8.48
C ILE A 58 -26.09 -9.14 -9.92
N ARG A 59 -27.12 -9.94 -10.20
CA ARG A 59 -27.79 -10.01 -11.52
C ARG A 59 -28.24 -8.65 -12.07
N ARG A 60 -28.72 -7.75 -11.20
CA ARG A 60 -29.14 -6.40 -11.63
C ARG A 60 -28.01 -5.54 -12.20
N VAL A 61 -26.75 -5.86 -11.87
CA VAL A 61 -25.54 -5.15 -12.31
C VAL A 61 -24.94 -5.78 -13.57
N GLN A 62 -25.30 -7.02 -13.90
CA GLN A 62 -24.77 -7.74 -15.07
C GLN A 62 -25.00 -7.09 -16.45
N PRO A 63 -25.94 -6.15 -16.66
CA PRO A 63 -25.99 -5.36 -17.89
C PRO A 63 -24.87 -4.32 -18.04
N TRP A 64 -23.95 -4.22 -17.08
CA TRP A 64 -22.89 -3.22 -17.05
C TRP A 64 -21.51 -3.85 -17.17
N THR A 65 -20.61 -3.09 -17.77
CA THR A 65 -19.17 -3.34 -17.75
C THR A 65 -18.50 -2.15 -17.06
N CYS A 66 -17.62 -2.46 -16.12
CA CYS A 66 -17.01 -1.48 -15.24
C CYS A 66 -15.49 -1.71 -15.22
N ALA A 67 -14.72 -0.63 -15.23
CA ALA A 67 -13.28 -0.67 -15.00
C ALA A 67 -12.95 0.29 -13.87
N ALA A 68 -12.18 -0.18 -12.90
CA ALA A 68 -11.81 0.61 -11.72
C ALA A 68 -10.32 0.49 -11.41
N ALA A 69 -9.75 1.57 -10.91
CA ALA A 69 -8.38 1.63 -10.42
C ALA A 69 -8.36 2.25 -9.01
N PRO A 70 -7.67 1.63 -8.04
CA PRO A 70 -7.51 2.20 -6.71
C PRO A 70 -6.64 3.45 -6.74
N VAL A 71 -6.96 4.40 -5.86
CA VAL A 71 -6.13 5.59 -5.55
C VAL A 71 -5.47 5.34 -4.20
N HIS A 72 -4.14 5.41 -4.19
CA HIS A 72 -3.33 5.20 -3.00
C HIS A 72 -2.85 6.52 -2.42
N ASP A 73 -2.61 6.48 -1.12
CA ASP A 73 -1.85 7.51 -0.43
C ASP A 73 -0.38 7.47 -0.91
N PRO A 74 0.15 8.55 -1.50
CA PRO A 74 1.52 8.61 -2.00
C PRO A 74 2.59 8.66 -0.88
N ARG A 75 2.22 8.58 0.39
CA ARG A 75 3.13 8.46 1.55
C ARG A 75 2.97 7.16 2.33
N THR A 76 1.77 6.60 2.37
CA THR A 76 1.53 5.37 3.14
C THR A 76 1.30 4.15 2.26
N GLY A 77 1.03 4.34 0.97
CA GLY A 77 0.67 3.26 0.04
C GLY A 77 -0.72 2.67 0.31
N ARG A 78 -1.43 3.17 1.34
CA ARG A 78 -2.77 2.70 1.70
C ARG A 78 -3.80 3.11 0.65
N VAL A 79 -4.75 2.24 0.35
CA VAL A 79 -5.87 2.56 -0.55
C VAL A 79 -6.81 3.58 0.09
N LEU A 80 -6.84 4.79 -0.49
CA LEU A 80 -7.72 5.90 -0.11
C LEU A 80 -9.11 5.76 -0.73
N GLY A 81 -9.19 5.25 -1.96
CA GLY A 81 -10.43 5.10 -2.72
C GLY A 81 -10.19 4.42 -4.06
N ALA A 82 -11.13 4.61 -4.99
CA ALA A 82 -10.97 4.16 -6.37
C ALA A 82 -11.63 5.15 -7.33
N VAL A 83 -11.09 5.21 -8.56
CA VAL A 83 -11.73 5.82 -9.72
C VAL A 83 -12.35 4.69 -10.53
N ASP A 84 -13.60 4.86 -10.94
CA ASP A 84 -14.35 3.87 -11.71
C ASP A 84 -14.96 4.53 -12.94
N ILE A 85 -14.99 3.78 -14.04
CA ILE A 85 -15.79 4.08 -15.21
C ILE A 85 -16.77 2.93 -15.46
N THR A 86 -18.06 3.27 -15.51
CA THR A 86 -19.16 2.33 -15.66
C THR A 86 -19.97 2.64 -16.91
N GLY A 87 -20.30 1.62 -17.69
CA GLY A 87 -21.21 1.75 -18.84
C GLY A 87 -21.57 0.41 -19.48
N GLY A 88 -21.97 0.43 -20.76
CA GLY A 88 -22.39 -0.76 -21.49
C GLY A 88 -21.24 -1.46 -22.23
N ASP A 89 -21.58 -2.26 -23.22
CA ASP A 89 -20.63 -3.12 -23.97
C ASP A 89 -19.46 -2.36 -24.59
N GLY A 90 -19.64 -1.09 -24.96
CA GLY A 90 -18.55 -0.25 -25.48
C GLY A 90 -17.40 0.02 -24.51
N LEU A 91 -17.56 -0.28 -23.21
CA LEU A 91 -16.49 -0.20 -22.20
C LEU A 91 -15.73 -1.51 -22.03
N ALA A 92 -16.13 -2.60 -22.69
CA ALA A 92 -15.45 -3.89 -22.67
C ALA A 92 -14.19 -3.90 -23.55
N HIS A 93 -13.28 -2.94 -23.30
CA HIS A 93 -12.03 -2.79 -24.04
C HIS A 93 -10.87 -2.54 -23.06
N PRO A 94 -9.65 -3.07 -23.33
CA PRO A 94 -8.46 -2.77 -22.54
C PRO A 94 -8.14 -1.27 -22.34
N HIS A 95 -8.61 -0.39 -23.25
CA HIS A 95 -8.39 1.05 -23.14
C HIS A 95 -9.15 1.66 -21.96
N SER A 96 -10.30 1.09 -21.57
CA SER A 96 -11.07 1.52 -20.41
C SER A 96 -10.27 1.37 -19.13
N LEU A 97 -9.58 0.23 -18.96
CA LEU A 97 -8.74 -0.05 -17.80
C LEU A 97 -7.51 0.87 -17.77
N GLY A 98 -6.84 1.05 -18.92
CA GLY A 98 -5.72 1.99 -19.04
C GLY A 98 -6.11 3.44 -18.73
N PHE A 99 -7.31 3.87 -19.14
CA PHE A 99 -7.82 5.21 -18.86
C PHE A 99 -8.04 5.44 -17.36
N VAL A 100 -8.75 4.56 -16.66
CA VAL A 100 -8.96 4.72 -15.20
C VAL A 100 -7.67 4.61 -14.41
N GLN A 101 -6.72 3.78 -14.85
CA GLN A 101 -5.38 3.73 -14.29
C GLN A 101 -4.67 5.09 -14.41
N ALA A 102 -4.68 5.71 -15.59
CA ALA A 102 -4.06 7.01 -15.82
C ALA A 102 -4.69 8.11 -14.95
N VAL A 103 -6.02 8.13 -14.81
CA VAL A 103 -6.72 9.08 -13.95
C VAL A 103 -6.35 8.88 -12.47
N ALA A 104 -6.30 7.62 -12.00
CA ALA A 104 -5.86 7.33 -10.64
C ALA A 104 -4.43 7.84 -10.39
N ARG A 105 -3.50 7.67 -11.34
CA ARG A 105 -2.12 8.18 -11.22
C ARG A 105 -2.02 9.69 -11.17
N ALA A 106 -2.81 10.36 -11.99
CA ALA A 106 -2.89 11.82 -11.98
C ALA A 106 -3.36 12.31 -10.60
N ALA A 107 -4.37 11.67 -10.02
CA ALA A 107 -4.85 11.98 -8.67
C ALA A 107 -3.78 11.74 -7.60
N GLU A 108 -3.09 10.60 -7.63
CA GLU A 108 -2.00 10.28 -6.69
C GLU A 108 -0.84 11.29 -6.79
N THR A 109 -0.51 11.73 -8.02
CA THR A 109 0.52 12.75 -8.25
C THR A 109 0.11 14.09 -7.64
N GLN A 110 -1.14 14.51 -7.82
CA GLN A 110 -1.65 15.74 -7.21
C GLN A 110 -1.67 15.64 -5.67
N LEU A 111 -2.06 14.49 -5.11
CA LEU A 111 -1.99 14.25 -3.67
C LEU A 111 -0.55 14.35 -3.15
N ALA A 112 0.44 13.89 -3.92
CA ALA A 112 1.85 13.98 -3.53
C ALA A 112 2.36 15.42 -3.50
N LEU A 113 1.86 16.29 -4.40
CA LEU A 113 2.23 17.70 -4.46
C LEU A 113 1.56 18.57 -3.39
N LEU A 114 0.34 18.20 -2.96
CA LEU A 114 -0.45 18.94 -1.99
C LEU A 114 -0.19 18.52 -0.54
N ALA A 115 0.46 17.38 -0.33
CA ALA A 115 0.83 16.93 1.01
C ALA A 115 1.95 17.84 1.54
N PRO A 116 1.82 18.44 2.74
CA PRO A 116 2.96 19.09 3.36
C PRO A 116 4.10 18.09 3.52
N GLU A 117 5.36 18.55 3.41
CA GLU A 117 6.50 17.79 3.91
C GLU A 117 6.16 17.32 5.32
N ALA A 118 6.50 16.05 5.64
CA ALA A 118 6.23 15.59 7.00
C ALA A 118 6.93 16.59 7.94
N PRO A 119 6.29 17.01 9.04
CA PRO A 119 6.95 17.89 9.98
C PRO A 119 8.28 17.24 10.35
N ALA A 120 9.37 17.91 9.99
CA ALA A 120 10.72 17.46 10.27
C ALA A 120 10.83 17.29 11.80
N GLY A 121 10.80 16.04 12.27
CA GLY A 121 10.85 15.74 13.71
C GLY A 121 10.07 14.52 14.19
N GLU A 122 9.05 14.01 13.47
CA GLU A 122 8.19 12.92 14.00
C GLU A 122 8.29 11.58 13.28
N ALA A 123 8.90 11.51 12.09
CA ALA A 123 9.12 10.27 11.36
C ALA A 123 10.63 9.96 11.26
N ALA A 124 10.98 8.68 11.36
CA ALA A 124 12.33 8.23 11.05
C ALA A 124 12.44 7.83 9.58
N GLU A 125 13.63 8.03 9.02
CA GLU A 125 13.96 7.59 7.68
C GLU A 125 14.85 6.37 7.75
N LEU A 126 14.55 5.35 6.94
CA LEU A 126 15.36 4.15 6.81
C LEU A 126 15.93 4.08 5.39
N THR A 127 17.25 4.14 5.27
CA THR A 127 17.93 3.90 4.00
C THR A 127 18.49 2.48 4.01
N ALA A 128 17.99 1.61 3.15
CA ALA A 128 18.31 0.18 3.08
C ALA A 128 18.60 -0.32 1.65
N LEU A 129 18.30 0.44 0.60
CA LEU A 129 18.61 0.06 -0.78
C LEU A 129 20.11 0.19 -1.06
N GLY A 130 20.67 -0.81 -1.74
CA GLY A 130 22.06 -0.83 -2.20
C GLY A 130 23.11 -1.01 -1.08
N ARG A 131 22.73 -1.55 0.08
CA ARG A 131 23.61 -1.67 1.26
C ARG A 131 23.25 -2.85 2.14
N ASP A 132 24.25 -3.50 2.72
CA ASP A 132 24.04 -4.62 3.64
C ASP A 132 23.58 -4.19 5.04
N GLU A 133 23.89 -2.94 5.41
CA GLU A 133 23.61 -2.36 6.72
C GLU A 133 22.80 -1.09 6.54
N ALA A 134 21.56 -1.10 7.01
CA ALA A 134 20.67 0.04 6.89
C ALA A 134 21.12 1.22 7.78
N LEU A 135 20.82 2.43 7.32
CA LEU A 135 20.95 3.64 8.13
C LEU A 135 19.57 4.08 8.59
N LEU A 136 19.41 4.22 9.90
CA LEU A 136 18.22 4.80 10.52
C LEU A 136 18.51 6.25 10.92
N SER A 137 17.70 7.19 10.43
CA SER A 137 17.78 8.61 10.77
C SER A 137 16.53 9.01 11.57
N ALA A 138 16.70 9.41 12.84
CA ALA A 138 15.60 9.82 13.72
C ALA A 138 16.08 10.93 14.67
N ASP A 139 15.27 11.98 14.89
CA ASP A 139 15.59 13.14 15.75
C ASP A 139 16.97 13.78 15.46
N GLY A 140 17.35 13.86 14.17
CA GLY A 140 18.68 14.37 13.77
C GLY A 140 19.84 13.43 14.07
N ARG A 141 19.61 12.24 14.65
CA ARG A 141 20.62 11.19 14.84
C ARG A 141 20.58 10.20 13.69
N ARG A 142 21.74 9.90 13.12
CA ARG A 142 21.92 8.80 12.15
C ARG A 142 22.66 7.65 12.80
N VAL A 143 22.09 6.45 12.69
CA VAL A 143 22.64 5.24 13.28
C VAL A 143 22.74 4.16 12.21
N ARG A 144 23.93 3.55 12.10
CA ARG A 144 24.14 2.36 11.27
C ARG A 144 23.72 1.12 12.05
N LEU A 145 22.80 0.36 11.48
CA LEU A 145 22.31 -0.89 12.04
C LEU A 145 23.22 -2.04 11.64
N SER A 146 23.32 -3.08 12.47
CA SER A 146 23.93 -4.35 12.03
C SER A 146 23.04 -4.99 10.96
N ARG A 147 23.56 -5.97 10.21
CA ARG A 147 22.76 -6.74 9.23
C ARG A 147 21.45 -7.25 9.82
N ARG A 148 21.52 -7.97 10.94
CA ARG A 148 20.34 -8.53 11.62
C ARG A 148 19.35 -7.46 12.08
N HIS A 149 19.84 -6.34 12.62
CA HIS A 149 18.97 -5.23 13.00
C HIS A 149 18.37 -4.51 11.78
N SER A 150 19.07 -4.49 10.65
CA SER A 150 18.58 -3.93 9.38
C SER A 150 17.39 -4.75 8.88
N GLU A 151 17.53 -6.08 8.84
CA GLU A 151 16.45 -7.00 8.46
C GLU A 151 15.23 -6.82 9.37
N ILE A 152 15.44 -6.82 10.70
CA ILE A 152 14.35 -6.62 11.68
C ILE A 152 13.63 -5.29 11.43
N ILE A 153 14.35 -4.18 11.28
CA ILE A 153 13.73 -2.86 11.09
C ILE A 153 13.02 -2.77 9.73
N VAL A 154 13.57 -3.37 8.67
CA VAL A 154 12.92 -3.45 7.35
C VAL A 154 11.61 -4.22 7.42
N LEU A 155 11.60 -5.40 8.06
CA LEU A 155 10.37 -6.19 8.25
C LEU A 155 9.33 -5.42 9.07
N LEU A 156 9.72 -4.82 10.19
CA LEU A 156 8.81 -4.07 11.03
C LEU A 156 8.30 -2.77 10.38
N ALA A 157 9.09 -2.15 9.48
CA ALA A 157 8.64 -1.00 8.71
C ALA A 157 7.61 -1.38 7.63
N GLN A 158 7.67 -2.61 7.11
CA GLN A 158 6.68 -3.15 6.17
C GLN A 158 5.39 -3.64 6.86
N HIS A 159 5.47 -3.95 8.15
CA HIS A 159 4.37 -4.46 8.98
C HIS A 159 4.01 -3.52 10.15
N PRO A 160 3.38 -2.36 9.88
CA PRO A 160 3.03 -1.39 10.92
C PRO A 160 2.04 -1.94 11.98
N GLU A 161 1.23 -2.94 11.63
CA GLU A 161 0.39 -3.72 12.56
C GLU A 161 1.21 -4.52 13.58
N GLY A 162 2.46 -4.83 13.24
CA GLY A 162 3.40 -5.60 14.03
C GLY A 162 3.41 -7.09 13.72
N LEU A 163 4.52 -7.73 14.05
CA LEU A 163 4.74 -9.16 13.91
C LEU A 163 4.86 -9.83 15.29
N THR A 164 4.26 -11.00 15.42
CA THR A 164 4.51 -11.89 16.56
C THR A 164 5.97 -12.34 16.58
N GLY A 165 6.40 -12.90 17.71
CA GLY A 165 7.77 -13.43 17.81
C GLY A 165 8.03 -14.55 16.80
N ASP A 166 7.03 -15.40 16.55
CA ASP A 166 7.16 -16.54 15.66
C ASP A 166 7.16 -16.11 14.19
N GLU A 167 6.27 -15.18 13.80
CA GLU A 167 6.29 -14.60 12.44
C GLU A 167 7.62 -13.91 12.13
N LEU A 168 8.14 -13.14 13.09
CA LEU A 168 9.43 -12.46 12.92
C LEU A 168 10.59 -13.46 12.89
N LEU A 169 10.52 -14.57 13.62
CA LEU A 169 11.52 -15.64 13.58
C LEU A 169 11.52 -16.31 12.19
N CYS A 170 10.35 -16.72 11.70
CA CYS A 170 10.18 -17.34 10.39
C CYS A 170 10.63 -16.42 9.26
N ALA A 171 10.39 -15.12 9.37
CA ALA A 171 10.82 -14.15 8.38
C ALA A 171 12.33 -13.84 8.40
N LEU A 172 13.06 -14.17 9.47
CA LEU A 172 14.49 -13.83 9.63
C LEU A 172 15.43 -15.02 9.48
N TYR A 173 14.94 -16.22 9.75
CA TYR A 173 15.74 -17.43 9.81
C TYR A 173 15.07 -18.52 8.98
N GLU A 174 15.75 -18.95 7.91
CA GLU A 174 15.33 -20.13 7.14
C GLU A 174 15.45 -21.42 7.97
N ASP A 175 16.37 -21.44 8.94
CA ASP A 175 16.60 -22.56 9.84
C ASP A 175 15.68 -22.49 11.07
N GLU A 176 14.68 -23.38 11.10
CA GLU A 176 13.72 -23.50 12.22
C GLU A 176 14.36 -23.94 13.54
N THR A 177 15.65 -24.34 13.55
CA THR A 177 16.37 -24.72 14.77
C THR A 177 16.85 -23.51 15.58
N VAL A 178 16.79 -22.29 15.03
CA VAL A 178 17.21 -21.08 15.76
C VAL A 178 16.26 -20.82 16.93
N PRO A 179 16.76 -20.80 18.17
CA PRO A 179 15.88 -20.73 19.33
C PRO A 179 15.32 -19.29 19.49
N PRO A 180 14.06 -19.13 19.96
CA PRO A 180 13.43 -17.81 20.13
C PRO A 180 14.20 -16.83 21.04
N VAL A 181 15.11 -17.35 21.88
CA VAL A 181 15.98 -16.52 22.73
C VAL A 181 16.96 -15.68 21.91
N THR A 182 17.38 -16.16 20.74
CA THR A 182 18.27 -15.42 19.82
C THR A 182 17.57 -14.15 19.32
N LEU A 183 16.32 -14.29 18.85
CA LEU A 183 15.51 -13.14 18.44
C LEU A 183 15.27 -12.17 19.60
N ARG A 184 14.96 -12.67 20.80
CA ARG A 184 14.79 -11.82 21.99
C ARG A 184 16.05 -11.01 22.30
N ALA A 185 17.24 -11.61 22.14
CA ALA A 185 18.51 -10.93 22.37
C ALA A 185 18.76 -9.82 21.33
N GLU A 186 18.47 -10.07 20.04
CA GLU A 186 18.54 -9.03 19.00
C GLU A 186 17.55 -7.90 19.27
N LEU A 187 16.29 -8.22 19.60
CA LEU A 187 15.28 -7.19 19.91
C LEU A 187 15.62 -6.38 21.16
N ALA A 188 16.28 -7.00 22.16
CA ALA A 188 16.77 -6.29 23.34
C ALA A 188 17.89 -5.31 22.99
N ARG A 189 18.86 -5.71 22.16
CA ARG A 189 19.91 -4.82 21.65
C ARG A 189 19.33 -3.70 20.81
N LEU A 190 18.42 -4.04 19.90
CA LEU A 190 17.76 -3.08 19.01
C LEU A 190 17.04 -1.97 19.79
N ARG A 191 16.36 -2.30 20.90
CA ARG A 191 15.72 -1.29 21.78
C ARG A 191 16.72 -0.25 22.30
N GLY A 192 17.94 -0.68 22.63
CA GLY A 192 19.01 0.25 23.05
C GLY A 192 19.46 1.17 21.93
N ILE A 193 19.40 0.70 20.68
CA ILE A 193 19.81 1.45 19.49
C ILE A 193 18.74 2.45 19.04
N VAL A 194 17.49 2.00 18.90
CA VAL A 194 16.41 2.86 18.38
C VAL A 194 15.92 3.86 19.41
N GLY A 195 16.09 3.57 20.70
CA GLY A 195 15.68 4.41 21.82
C GLY A 195 14.45 3.87 22.56
N PRO A 196 14.22 4.36 23.78
CA PRO A 196 13.14 3.86 24.64
C PRO A 196 11.77 4.15 24.02
N GLY A 197 10.85 3.19 24.17
CA GLY A 197 9.46 3.33 23.72
C GLY A 197 9.24 3.22 22.21
N ARG A 198 10.31 3.04 21.41
CA ARG A 198 10.27 3.02 19.93
C ARG A 198 10.00 1.66 19.30
N LEU A 199 10.17 0.60 20.09
CA LEU A 199 9.89 -0.78 19.71
C LEU A 199 8.99 -1.43 20.75
N ALA A 200 7.70 -1.51 20.44
CA ALA A 200 6.71 -2.19 21.27
C ALA A 200 6.89 -3.71 21.20
N SER A 201 6.26 -4.42 22.12
CA SER A 201 6.16 -5.88 22.13
C SER A 201 4.70 -6.32 22.16
N ARG A 202 4.43 -7.54 21.69
CA ARG A 202 3.10 -8.19 21.67
C ARG A 202 2.02 -7.40 20.86
N PRO A 203 2.11 -7.33 19.52
CA PRO A 203 3.20 -7.81 18.66
C PRO A 203 4.38 -6.81 18.63
N TYR A 204 5.54 -7.26 18.13
CA TYR A 204 6.67 -6.37 17.89
C TYR A 204 6.33 -5.39 16.77
N ARG A 205 6.43 -4.09 17.03
CA ARG A 205 6.17 -3.03 16.05
C ARG A 205 6.93 -1.76 16.38
N LEU A 206 7.22 -0.98 15.36
CA LEU A 206 7.74 0.37 15.51
C LEU A 206 6.60 1.29 15.96
N THR A 207 6.85 2.10 16.98
CA THR A 207 5.83 3.01 17.53
C THR A 207 5.90 4.41 16.92
N LEU A 208 6.97 4.71 16.19
CA LEU A 208 7.08 5.88 15.34
C LEU A 208 6.90 5.49 13.86
N PRO A 209 6.36 6.39 13.03
CA PRO A 209 6.36 6.20 11.59
C PRO A 209 7.81 6.09 11.06
N VAL A 210 8.09 5.03 10.29
CA VAL A 210 9.37 4.87 9.61
C VAL A 210 9.13 4.81 8.11
N GLU A 211 9.67 5.76 7.36
CA GLU A 211 9.63 5.76 5.90
C GLU A 211 10.95 5.18 5.37
N SER A 212 10.88 4.06 4.65
CA SER A 212 12.06 3.47 4.02
C SER A 212 12.19 3.88 2.55
N ASP A 213 13.43 4.00 2.07
CA ASP A 213 13.73 4.20 0.65
C ASP A 213 13.14 3.09 -0.23
N ALA A 214 13.16 1.85 0.24
CA ALA A 214 12.48 0.72 -0.39
C ALA A 214 10.96 0.93 -0.49
N ALA A 215 10.30 1.37 0.58
CA ALA A 215 8.87 1.68 0.57
C ALA A 215 8.56 2.84 -0.39
N VAL A 216 9.43 3.85 -0.49
CA VAL A 216 9.30 4.95 -1.45
C VAL A 216 9.38 4.43 -2.88
N VAL A 217 10.36 3.59 -3.22
CA VAL A 217 10.50 2.99 -4.56
C VAL A 217 9.30 2.12 -4.87
N GLU A 218 8.91 1.22 -3.97
CA GLU A 218 7.77 0.34 -4.16
C GLU A 218 6.48 1.15 -4.39
N ARG A 219 6.29 2.22 -3.63
CA ARG A 219 5.13 3.11 -3.79
C ARG A 219 5.15 3.84 -5.13
N ARG A 220 6.31 4.29 -5.62
CA ARG A 220 6.44 4.90 -6.95
C ARG A 220 6.19 3.89 -8.08
N LEU A 221 6.64 2.64 -7.92
CA LEU A 221 6.33 1.55 -8.86
C LEU A 221 4.84 1.22 -8.87
N ARG A 222 4.27 1.00 -7.67
CA ARG A 222 2.83 0.87 -7.47
C ARG A 222 2.08 2.10 -7.93
N ALA A 223 2.74 3.25 -8.02
CA ALA A 223 2.45 4.57 -8.58
C ALA A 223 2.30 4.69 -10.11
N GLY A 224 2.88 3.74 -10.85
CA GLY A 224 3.23 3.94 -12.26
C GLY A 224 4.28 5.05 -12.52
N ALA A 225 4.87 5.63 -11.47
CA ALA A 225 5.88 6.69 -11.55
C ALA A 225 7.27 6.09 -11.79
N VAL A 226 7.43 5.38 -12.92
CA VAL A 226 8.60 4.55 -13.23
C VAL A 226 9.90 5.33 -13.22
N THR A 227 9.96 6.52 -13.84
CA THR A 227 11.16 7.36 -13.84
C THR A 227 11.56 7.77 -12.43
N GLY A 228 10.59 8.19 -11.61
CA GLY A 228 10.85 8.53 -10.22
C GLY A 228 11.30 7.33 -9.38
N ALA A 229 10.75 6.14 -9.62
CA ALA A 229 11.21 4.90 -8.98
C ALA A 229 12.66 4.59 -9.38
N ALA A 230 12.99 4.67 -10.67
CA ALA A 230 14.33 4.41 -11.18
C ALA A 230 15.37 5.38 -10.60
N THR A 231 15.04 6.66 -10.47
CA THR A 231 15.94 7.65 -9.85
C THR A 231 16.17 7.42 -8.35
N ALA A 232 15.17 6.91 -7.63
CA ALA A 232 15.28 6.63 -6.20
C ALA A 232 15.88 5.26 -5.88
N TYR A 233 15.95 4.35 -6.84
CA TYR A 233 16.46 3.00 -6.64
C TYR A 233 18.00 2.99 -6.59
N ALA A 234 18.55 2.81 -5.39
CA ALA A 234 20.00 2.80 -5.15
C ALA A 234 20.64 1.39 -5.28
N GLY A 235 19.87 0.36 -5.62
CA GLY A 235 20.31 -1.05 -5.69
C GLY A 235 19.40 -1.98 -4.90
N PRO A 236 19.70 -3.30 -4.85
CA PRO A 236 18.86 -4.27 -4.18
C PRO A 236 18.67 -3.94 -2.69
N LEU A 237 17.51 -4.28 -2.13
CA LEU A 237 17.24 -4.14 -0.70
C LEU A 237 18.11 -5.13 0.09
N LEU A 238 18.94 -4.63 1.00
CA LEU A 238 19.83 -5.44 1.85
C LEU A 238 20.52 -6.59 1.07
N PRO A 239 21.42 -6.30 0.10
CA PRO A 239 21.93 -7.30 -0.85
C PRO A 239 22.58 -8.55 -0.20
N GLY A 240 23.16 -8.42 0.99
CA GLY A 240 23.73 -9.53 1.77
C GLY A 240 22.77 -10.21 2.76
N SER A 241 21.48 -9.86 2.76
CA SER A 241 20.44 -10.52 3.55
C SER A 241 20.12 -11.90 2.99
N GLN A 242 19.84 -12.84 3.87
CA GLN A 242 19.21 -14.13 3.54
C GLN A 242 17.85 -14.30 4.22
N ALA A 243 17.38 -13.27 4.93
CA ALA A 243 16.01 -13.13 5.38
C ALA A 243 15.10 -12.71 4.22
#